data_AF-M5W3S1-F1
#
_entry.id   AF-M5W3S1-F1
#
_cell.length_a   1.000
_cell.length_b   1.000
_cell.length_c   1.000
_cell.angle_alpha   90.00
_cell.angle_beta   90.00
_cell.angle_gamma   90.00
#
_symmetry.space_group_name_H-M   'P 1'
#
loop_
_entity.id
_entity.type
_entity.pdbx_description
1 polymer ?
#
loop_
_entity_poly.entity_id
_entity_poly.type
_entity_poly.pdbx_seq_one_letter_code
_entity_poly.pdbx_strand_id
1 'polypeptide(L)'
;MGSVKAVALITGDSKVRGSLHFVQDTSGPTQVKGRITGLSPGLHGFHIHALGDTSNGCNSTGVAEVSLKDWQIPLSGPHSILGRAVVVHADPDDLGKGGHELSKTTGNAGARVGCGIIGLKSSV
;
A
#
# COMPACT_ATOMS: atom_id res chain seq x y z
N MET A 1 -12.78 -7.69 23.02
CA MET A 1 -11.93 -8.20 21.91
C MET A 1 -11.93 -7.11 20.85
N GLY A 2 -10.85 -6.35 20.76
CA GLY A 2 -10.81 -5.10 19.99
C GLY A 2 -10.36 -5.33 18.55
N SER A 3 -10.84 -4.48 17.64
CA SER A 3 -10.26 -4.37 16.31
C SER A 3 -8.89 -3.69 16.38
N VAL A 4 -7.92 -4.22 15.63
CA VAL A 4 -6.63 -3.57 15.43
C VAL A 4 -6.79 -2.57 14.29
N LYS A 5 -6.30 -1.34 14.49
CA LYS A 5 -6.34 -0.28 13.50
C LYS A 5 -4.94 0.19 13.19
N ALA A 6 -4.66 0.43 11.93
CA ALA A 6 -3.39 1.01 11.48
C ALA A 6 -3.63 2.10 10.44
N VAL A 7 -2.63 2.94 10.23
CA VAL A 7 -2.62 3.96 9.19
C VAL A 7 -1.26 3.99 8.51
N ALA A 8 -1.27 4.11 7.19
CA ALA A 8 -0.09 4.45 6.40
C ALA A 8 -0.32 5.83 5.78
N LEU A 9 0.57 6.78 6.09
CA LEU A 9 0.63 8.06 5.40
C LEU A 9 1.50 7.87 4.16
N ILE A 10 0.89 8.02 2.99
CA ILE A 10 1.57 7.84 1.71
C ILE A 10 2.19 9.17 1.32
N THR A 11 3.50 9.16 1.09
CA THR A 11 4.27 10.31 0.60
C THR A 11 5.13 9.89 -0.59
N GLY A 12 5.19 10.76 -1.60
CA GLY A 12 6.15 10.71 -2.69
C GLY A 12 6.66 12.12 -3.02
N ASP A 13 7.31 12.29 -4.16
CA ASP A 13 7.90 13.52 -4.65
C ASP A 13 6.83 14.55 -5.02
N SER A 14 6.92 15.71 -4.36
CA SER A 14 6.22 16.99 -4.53
C SER A 14 4.68 17.00 -4.53
N LYS A 15 4.00 15.97 -5.05
CA LYS A 15 2.55 15.94 -5.27
C LYS A 15 1.85 14.67 -4.78
N VAL A 16 2.51 13.51 -4.82
CA VAL A 16 1.91 12.24 -4.38
C VAL A 16 1.74 12.26 -2.87
N ARG A 17 0.49 12.23 -2.40
CA ARG A 17 0.16 12.21 -0.98
C ARG A 17 -1.17 11.54 -0.72
N GLY A 18 -1.29 10.84 0.40
CA GLY A 18 -2.53 10.17 0.76
C GLY A 18 -2.47 9.52 2.13
N SER A 19 -3.57 8.88 2.51
CA SER A 19 -3.61 8.06 3.71
C SER A 19 -4.43 6.80 3.45
N LEU A 20 -3.96 5.69 4.00
CA LEU A 20 -4.64 4.41 3.98
C LEU A 20 -4.86 3.95 5.41
N HIS A 21 -6.09 3.56 5.70
CA HIS A 21 -6.53 3.05 6.98
C HIS A 21 -6.75 1.56 6.88
N PHE A 22 -6.17 0.83 7.82
CA PHE A 22 -6.30 -0.61 7.95
C PHE A 22 -7.13 -0.92 9.19
N VAL A 23 -8.09 -1.83 9.06
CA VAL A 23 -8.92 -2.29 10.18
C VAL A 23 -9.02 -3.80 10.09
N GLN A 24 -8.61 -4.49 11.15
CA GLN A 24 -8.76 -5.93 11.28
C GLN A 24 -9.54 -6.26 12.56
N ASP A 25 -10.68 -6.90 12.41
CA ASP A 25 -11.43 -7.50 13.53
C ASP A 25 -10.76 -8.81 13.97
N THR A 26 -11.14 -9.34 15.14
CA THR A 26 -10.53 -10.54 15.72
C THR A 26 -10.54 -11.72 14.72
N SER A 27 -9.37 -12.15 14.29
CA SER A 27 -9.17 -13.25 13.32
C SER A 27 -9.88 -13.06 11.96
N GLY A 28 -10.30 -11.83 11.64
CA GLY A 28 -10.94 -11.50 10.37
C GLY A 28 -9.96 -11.02 9.29
N PRO A 29 -10.44 -10.78 8.08
CA PRO A 29 -9.66 -10.16 7.02
C PRO A 29 -9.41 -8.68 7.34
N THR A 30 -8.28 -8.18 6.88
CA THR A 30 -7.94 -6.76 7.02
C THR A 30 -8.66 -5.97 5.93
N GLN A 31 -9.39 -4.95 6.34
CA GLN A 31 -9.98 -3.95 5.45
C GLN A 31 -9.01 -2.80 5.26
N VAL A 32 -8.78 -2.38 4.02
CA VAL A 32 -7.96 -1.24 3.66
C VAL A 32 -8.83 -0.21 2.99
N LYS A 33 -8.85 1.03 3.51
CA LYS A 33 -9.60 2.14 2.92
C LYS A 33 -8.78 3.41 2.91
N GLY A 34 -8.83 4.17 1.82
CA GLY A 34 -8.22 5.49 1.81
C GLY A 34 -8.14 6.10 0.43
N ARG A 35 -7.43 7.22 0.36
CA ARG A 35 -7.32 8.02 -0.85
C ARG A 35 -5.89 8.49 -1.03
N ILE A 36 -5.39 8.36 -2.25
CA ILE A 36 -4.08 8.86 -2.67
C ILE A 36 -4.32 9.87 -3.79
N THR A 37 -3.67 11.01 -3.67
CA THR A 37 -3.71 12.11 -4.63
C THR A 37 -2.31 12.33 -5.18
N GLY A 38 -2.23 13.03 -6.30
CA GLY A 38 -1.03 13.12 -7.09
C GLY A 38 -0.56 11.83 -7.78
N LEU A 39 -1.41 10.89 -8.27
CA LEU A 39 -1.10 9.71 -9.16
C LEU A 39 -1.63 9.78 -10.61
N SER A 40 -0.85 9.49 -11.67
CA SER A 40 -1.33 9.57 -13.09
C SER A 40 -2.73 8.96 -13.34
N PRO A 41 -3.55 9.48 -14.26
CA PRO A 41 -4.80 8.80 -14.62
C PRO A 41 -4.51 7.37 -15.10
N GLY A 42 -5.11 6.37 -14.45
CA GLY A 42 -4.90 4.97 -14.79
C GLY A 42 -4.94 4.03 -13.58
N LEU A 43 -4.59 2.76 -13.85
CA LEU A 43 -4.35 1.77 -12.79
C LEU A 43 -2.91 1.88 -12.29
N HIS A 44 -2.72 1.65 -11.00
CA HIS A 44 -1.44 1.70 -10.32
C HIS A 44 -1.24 0.43 -9.50
N GLY A 45 -0.05 -0.18 -9.58
CA GLY A 45 0.32 -1.30 -8.71
C GLY A 45 0.32 -0.89 -7.23
N PHE A 46 -0.21 -1.76 -6.36
CA PHE A 46 -0.34 -1.53 -4.92
C PHE A 46 0.20 -2.73 -4.13
N HIS A 47 1.29 -2.52 -3.38
CA HIS A 47 2.01 -3.60 -2.70
C HIS A 47 2.33 -3.30 -1.24
N ILE A 48 2.48 -4.35 -0.42
CA ILE A 48 3.10 -4.27 0.90
C ILE A 48 4.53 -4.78 0.79
N HIS A 49 5.51 -3.94 1.15
CA HIS A 49 6.92 -4.27 1.14
C HIS A 49 7.39 -4.75 2.50
N ALA A 50 8.35 -5.68 2.53
CA ALA A 50 8.83 -6.29 3.76
C ALA A 50 9.46 -5.29 4.74
N LEU A 51 10.11 -4.24 4.23
CA LEU A 51 10.80 -3.23 5.02
C LEU A 51 10.05 -1.90 4.96
N GLY A 52 9.95 -1.23 6.11
CA GLY A 52 9.41 0.12 6.28
C GLY A 52 10.39 1.24 5.92
N ASP A 53 11.34 1.03 5.00
CA ASP A 53 12.33 2.05 4.63
C ASP A 53 11.83 2.90 3.45
N THR A 54 11.83 4.21 3.63
CA THR A 54 11.27 5.20 2.70
C THR A 54 12.26 6.30 2.31
N SER A 55 13.56 6.12 2.59
CA SER A 55 14.57 7.18 2.44
C SER A 55 14.82 7.70 1.01
N ASN A 56 14.37 7.00 -0.04
CA ASN A 56 14.81 7.21 -1.43
C ASN A 56 13.71 7.66 -2.45
N GLY A 57 12.60 8.27 -2.01
CA GLY A 57 11.68 9.04 -2.87
C GLY A 57 10.80 8.25 -3.87
N CYS A 58 9.79 8.92 -4.48
CA CYS A 58 8.77 8.28 -5.35
C CYS A 58 7.89 9.27 -6.22
N ASN A 59 7.73 9.23 -7.58
CA ASN A 59 7.12 10.37 -8.38
C ASN A 59 5.83 10.14 -9.27
N SER A 60 4.95 11.18 -9.45
CA SER A 60 3.94 11.50 -10.56
C SER A 60 2.38 11.39 -10.35
N THR A 61 1.54 12.24 -11.03
CA THR A 61 0.27 13.02 -10.66
C THR A 61 -1.20 12.64 -11.08
N GLY A 62 -2.24 12.78 -10.20
CA GLY A 62 -3.72 12.51 -10.35
C GLY A 62 -4.38 11.82 -9.10
N VAL A 63 -5.46 10.99 -9.09
CA VAL A 63 -6.12 10.51 -7.82
C VAL A 63 -6.55 9.04 -7.87
N ALA A 64 -6.30 8.27 -6.80
CA ALA A 64 -6.79 6.90 -6.59
C ALA A 64 -7.57 6.73 -5.27
N GLU A 65 -8.70 6.05 -5.32
CA GLU A 65 -9.45 5.57 -4.15
C GLU A 65 -9.20 4.08 -3.93
N VAL A 66 -8.89 3.69 -2.69
CA VAL A 66 -8.57 2.31 -2.32
C VAL A 66 -9.62 1.81 -1.35
N SER A 67 -10.28 0.70 -1.68
CA SER A 67 -11.19 -0.02 -0.80
C SER A 67 -11.04 -1.52 -1.04
N LEU A 68 -10.28 -2.20 -0.18
CA LEU A 68 -9.88 -3.60 -0.34
C LEU A 68 -10.16 -4.39 0.95
N LYS A 69 -10.34 -5.70 0.82
CA LYS A 69 -10.49 -6.65 1.93
C LYS A 69 -9.66 -7.88 1.64
N ASP A 70 -8.72 -8.22 2.53
CA ASP A 70 -7.69 -9.23 2.24
C ASP A 70 -7.31 -10.02 3.49
N TRP A 71 -7.07 -11.32 3.32
CA TRP A 71 -6.74 -12.28 4.40
C TRP A 71 -5.24 -12.47 4.64
N GLN A 72 -4.39 -12.06 3.70
CA GLN A 72 -2.95 -12.28 3.69
C GLN A 72 -2.15 -11.12 4.30
N ILE A 73 -2.82 -10.04 4.71
CA ILE A 73 -2.20 -8.86 5.32
C ILE A 73 -2.67 -8.64 6.77
N PRO A 74 -2.42 -9.59 7.69
CA PRO A 74 -2.87 -9.46 9.07
C PRO A 74 -2.17 -8.29 9.80
N LEU A 75 -2.84 -7.67 10.76
CA LEU A 75 -2.28 -6.63 11.64
C LEU A 75 -1.73 -7.19 12.95
N SER A 76 -1.85 -8.50 13.20
CA SER A 76 -1.36 -9.17 14.40
C SER A 76 -0.72 -10.52 14.09
N GLY A 77 0.04 -11.05 15.05
CA GLY A 77 0.73 -12.33 14.91
C GLY A 77 2.03 -12.25 14.09
N PRO A 78 2.65 -13.40 13.79
CA PRO A 78 4.00 -13.46 13.22
C PRO A 78 4.11 -12.88 11.79
N HIS A 79 2.99 -12.84 11.06
CA HIS A 79 2.93 -12.28 9.71
C HIS A 79 2.39 -10.85 9.67
N SER A 80 2.35 -10.16 10.82
CA SER A 80 1.82 -8.80 10.88
C SER A 80 2.50 -7.86 9.88
N ILE A 81 1.69 -7.00 9.26
CA ILE A 81 2.16 -5.92 8.36
C ILE A 81 2.45 -4.61 9.10
N LEU A 82 2.26 -4.54 10.42
CA LEU A 82 2.66 -3.37 11.20
C LEU A 82 4.18 -3.15 11.09
N GLY A 83 4.60 -1.90 10.90
CA GLY A 83 6.01 -1.54 10.69
C GLY A 83 6.55 -1.82 9.27
N ARG A 84 5.74 -2.45 8.41
CA ARG A 84 6.05 -2.61 6.97
C ARG A 84 5.66 -1.37 6.18
N ALA A 85 6.04 -1.29 4.91
CA ALA A 85 5.65 -0.19 4.02
C ALA A 85 4.55 -0.61 3.05
N VAL A 86 3.63 0.30 2.77
CA VAL A 86 2.87 0.31 1.53
C VAL A 86 3.70 0.99 0.45
N VAL A 87 3.70 0.46 -0.76
CA VAL A 87 4.30 1.09 -1.94
C VAL A 87 3.26 1.15 -3.06
N VAL A 88 3.21 2.32 -3.69
CA VAL A 88 2.38 2.63 -4.87
C VAL A 88 3.33 2.74 -6.06
N HIS A 89 2.95 2.14 -7.19
CA HIS A 89 3.76 2.11 -8.40
C HIS A 89 3.20 3.03 -9.51
N ALA A 90 4.03 3.38 -10.49
CA ALA A 90 3.69 4.30 -11.57
C ALA A 90 2.74 3.68 -12.59
N ASP A 91 2.94 2.40 -12.88
CA ASP A 91 2.24 1.67 -13.94
C ASP A 91 1.30 0.60 -13.33
N PRO A 92 0.36 0.08 -14.13
CA PRO A 92 -0.47 -1.06 -13.73
C PRO A 92 0.38 -2.31 -13.46
N ASP A 93 0.01 -3.05 -12.43
CA ASP A 93 0.56 -4.40 -12.20
C ASP A 93 -0.12 -5.42 -13.12
N ASP A 94 0.67 -6.16 -13.89
CA ASP A 94 0.19 -7.19 -14.84
C ASP A 94 -0.23 -8.51 -14.17
N LEU A 95 -0.14 -8.60 -12.85
CA LEU A 95 -0.48 -9.74 -11.99
C LEU A 95 0.29 -11.01 -12.33
N GLY A 96 1.50 -10.86 -12.87
CA GLY A 96 2.32 -11.96 -13.33
C GLY A 96 1.86 -12.57 -14.65
N LYS A 97 0.97 -11.91 -15.40
CA LYS A 97 0.34 -12.43 -16.62
C LYS A 97 0.82 -11.75 -17.90
N GLY A 98 1.65 -10.71 -17.80
CA GLY A 98 2.11 -9.94 -18.95
C GLY A 98 3.15 -10.62 -19.84
N GLY A 99 3.74 -11.74 -19.41
CA GLY A 99 4.77 -12.46 -20.17
C GLY A 99 6.14 -11.77 -20.22
N HIS A 100 6.33 -10.71 -19.44
CA HIS A 100 7.61 -10.03 -19.28
C HIS A 100 8.44 -10.69 -18.17
N GLU A 101 9.76 -10.55 -18.22
CA GLU A 101 10.67 -11.11 -17.21
C GLU A 101 10.33 -10.58 -15.79
N LEU A 102 9.93 -9.30 -15.71
CA LEU A 102 9.56 -8.64 -14.46
C LEU A 102 8.12 -8.93 -14.00
N SER A 103 7.28 -9.57 -14.82
CA SER A 103 5.89 -9.87 -14.48
C SER A 103 5.80 -10.71 -13.20
N LYS A 104 6.65 -11.74 -13.07
CA LYS A 104 6.59 -12.68 -11.93
C LYS A 104 7.18 -12.13 -10.63
N THR A 105 7.86 -10.98 -10.67
CA THR A 105 8.57 -10.41 -9.51
C THR A 105 7.95 -9.10 -9.05
N THR A 106 7.62 -8.21 -9.98
CA THR A 106 7.14 -6.85 -9.69
C THR A 106 5.84 -6.50 -10.42
N GLY A 107 5.25 -7.49 -11.11
CA GLY A 107 4.10 -7.28 -11.98
C GLY A 107 4.36 -6.28 -13.10
N ASN A 108 5.63 -6.00 -13.39
CA ASN A 108 6.04 -4.96 -14.33
C ASN A 108 5.42 -3.57 -14.04
N ALA A 109 5.12 -3.26 -12.77
CA ALA A 109 4.41 -2.04 -12.37
C ALA A 109 5.27 -0.74 -12.42
N GLY A 110 6.51 -0.83 -12.89
CA GLY A 110 7.38 0.32 -13.05
C GLY A 110 7.85 0.97 -11.74
N ALA A 111 8.13 2.28 -11.81
CA ALA A 111 8.76 3.04 -10.73
C ALA A 111 7.86 3.13 -9.48
N ARG A 112 8.48 3.30 -8.29
CA ARG A 112 7.76 3.56 -7.04
C ARG A 112 7.37 5.04 -7.01
N VAL A 113 6.09 5.35 -6.77
CA VAL A 113 5.53 6.72 -6.85
C VAL A 113 4.96 7.25 -5.53
N GLY A 114 4.74 6.38 -4.55
CA GLY A 114 4.51 6.80 -3.17
C GLY A 114 4.78 5.64 -2.22
N CYS A 115 5.17 5.96 -0.98
CA CYS A 115 5.32 4.94 0.06
C CYS A 115 4.93 5.48 1.43
N GLY A 116 4.66 4.58 2.37
CA GLY A 116 4.29 4.93 3.74
C GLY A 116 4.36 3.76 4.70
N ILE A 117 4.94 3.97 5.87
CA ILE A 117 5.00 2.97 6.93
C ILE A 117 3.62 2.77 7.54
N ILE A 118 3.24 1.50 7.75
CA ILE A 118 1.99 1.11 8.41
C ILE A 118 2.20 1.19 9.93
N GLY A 119 1.75 2.29 10.52
CA GLY A 119 1.81 2.53 11.95
C GLY A 119 0.51 2.15 12.66
N LEU A 120 0.61 1.69 13.92
CA LEU A 120 -0.55 1.50 14.78
C LEU A 120 -1.33 2.81 14.93
N LYS A 121 -2.65 2.75 14.76
CA LYS A 121 -3.54 3.88 15.00
C LYS A 121 -4.20 3.70 16.36
N SER A 122 -3.91 4.59 17.30
CA SER A 122 -4.57 4.60 18.60
C SER A 122 -6.08 4.77 18.44
N SER A 123 -6.85 4.01 19.22
CA SER A 123 -8.29 4.20 19.39
C SER A 123 -8.50 5.02 20.67
N VAL A 124 -8.11 6.28 20.64
CA VAL A 124 -8.60 7.27 21.62
C VAL A 124 -9.94 7.82 21.15
#